data_AF-A0A1E3P289-F1
#
_entry.id   AF-A0A1E3P289-F1
#
_cell.length_a   1.000
_cell.length_b   1.000
_cell.length_c   1.000
_cell.angle_alpha   90.00
_cell.angle_beta   90.00
_cell.angle_gamma   90.00
#
_symmetry.space_group_name_H-M   'P 1'
#
loop_
_entity.id
_entity.type
_entity.pdbx_description
1 polymer ?
#
loop_
_entity_poly.entity_id
_entity_poly.type
_entity_poly.pdbx_seq_one_letter_code
_entity_poly.pdbx_strand_id
1 'polypeptide(L)'
;MRFYVQHNTNITVLKMDFDEVLNLEEQFYKEGFEEGQAESTKKSFLEGKEYGLQAAFQKYVFVGQVQGIVDLLVEGFGGELSGQAKSQLDQIVVLIDSIKTDNDYGNVVESEKIITKIRNKVRILM
;
A
#
# COMPACT_ATOMS: atom_id res chain seq x y z
N MET A 1 -88.14 -17.70 -3.82
CA MET A 1 -87.36 -18.86 -4.30
C MET A 1 -86.55 -18.46 -5.53
N ARG A 2 -85.29 -18.08 -5.32
CA ARG A 2 -84.12 -18.34 -6.19
C ARG A 2 -82.91 -17.98 -5.34
N PHE A 3 -82.17 -19.00 -4.92
CA PHE A 3 -80.92 -18.87 -4.18
C PHE A 3 -79.79 -18.70 -5.20
N TYR A 4 -78.93 -17.70 -5.01
CA TYR A 4 -77.58 -17.72 -5.57
C TYR A 4 -76.61 -17.58 -4.41
N VAL A 5 -75.81 -18.63 -4.25
CA VAL A 5 -74.83 -18.84 -3.19
C VAL A 5 -73.68 -17.85 -3.37
N GLN A 6 -73.33 -17.11 -2.31
CA GLN A 6 -72.09 -16.34 -2.26
C GLN A 6 -70.91 -17.31 -2.26
N HIS A 7 -70.08 -17.28 -3.30
CA HIS A 7 -68.73 -17.83 -3.22
C HIS A 7 -67.76 -16.74 -2.81
N ASN A 8 -67.43 -16.74 -1.52
CA ASN A 8 -66.37 -15.97 -0.91
C ASN A 8 -65.02 -16.63 -1.25
N THR A 9 -64.45 -16.31 -2.40
CA THR A 9 -63.04 -16.59 -2.66
C THR A 9 -62.22 -15.40 -2.17
N ASN A 10 -61.83 -15.44 -0.90
CA ASN A 10 -60.70 -14.67 -0.39
C ASN A 10 -59.43 -15.22 -1.08
N ILE A 11 -59.19 -14.79 -2.31
CA ILE A 11 -57.86 -14.88 -2.90
C ILE A 11 -57.10 -13.73 -2.27
N THR A 12 -56.42 -14.01 -1.15
CA THR A 12 -55.29 -13.18 -0.75
C THR A 12 -54.29 -13.29 -1.89
N VAL A 13 -54.41 -12.38 -2.85
CA VAL A 13 -53.40 -12.21 -3.88
C VAL A 13 -52.15 -11.88 -3.08
N LEU A 14 -51.24 -12.85 -2.96
CA LEU A 14 -49.84 -12.56 -2.67
C LEU A 14 -49.47 -11.55 -3.74
N LYS A 15 -49.54 -10.27 -3.39
CA LYS A 15 -49.07 -9.16 -4.20
C LYS A 15 -47.55 -9.27 -4.14
N MET A 16 -47.03 -10.33 -4.76
CA MET A 16 -45.66 -10.38 -5.21
C MET A 16 -45.54 -9.15 -6.09
N ASP A 17 -44.68 -8.24 -5.69
CA ASP A 17 -44.47 -7.00 -6.41
C ASP A 17 -43.85 -7.39 -7.75
N PHE A 18 -44.71 -7.58 -8.77
CA PHE A 18 -44.28 -8.05 -10.08
C PHE A 18 -43.25 -7.09 -10.69
N ASP A 19 -43.29 -5.82 -10.29
CA ASP A 19 -42.30 -4.79 -10.63
C ASP A 19 -40.91 -5.12 -10.06
N GLU A 20 -40.82 -5.76 -8.89
CA GLU A 20 -39.56 -6.21 -8.29
C GLU A 20 -38.95 -7.38 -9.07
N VAL A 21 -39.80 -8.29 -9.58
CA VAL A 21 -39.38 -9.41 -10.44
C VAL A 21 -39.01 -8.95 -11.84
N LEU A 22 -39.66 -7.91 -12.37
CA LEU A 22 -39.37 -7.33 -13.69
C LEU A 22 -38.09 -6.50 -13.70
N ASN A 23 -37.68 -5.91 -12.57
CA ASN A 23 -36.47 -5.09 -12.43
C ASN A 23 -35.30 -5.83 -11.77
N LEU A 24 -35.36 -7.16 -11.69
CA LEU A 24 -34.36 -8.00 -11.04
C LEU A 24 -32.94 -7.77 -11.57
N GLU A 25 -32.79 -7.57 -12.88
CA GLU A 25 -31.50 -7.29 -13.53
C GLU A 25 -30.91 -5.96 -13.02
N GLU A 26 -31.70 -4.89 -12.95
CA GLU A 26 -31.25 -3.58 -12.47
C GLU A 26 -30.87 -3.63 -10.98
N GLN A 27 -31.59 -4.41 -10.18
CA GLN A 27 -31.24 -4.67 -8.79
C GLN A 27 -29.88 -5.38 -8.67
N PHE A 28 -29.66 -6.47 -9.42
CA PHE A 28 -28.38 -7.17 -9.42
C PHE A 28 -27.23 -6.33 -9.96
N TYR A 29 -27.46 -5.46 -10.95
CA TYR A 29 -26.44 -4.53 -11.42
C TYR A 29 -26.06 -3.51 -10.35
N LYS A 30 -27.04 -2.96 -9.66
CA LYS A 30 -26.81 -2.00 -8.58
C LYS A 30 -26.09 -2.66 -7.41
N GLU A 31 -26.54 -3.84 -6.99
CA GLU A 31 -25.92 -4.62 -5.92
C GLU A 31 -24.48 -4.98 -6.29
N GLY A 32 -24.23 -5.54 -7.47
CA GLY A 32 -22.88 -5.88 -7.93
C GLY A 32 -21.96 -4.67 -8.07
N PHE A 33 -22.50 -3.50 -8.45
CA PHE A 33 -21.73 -2.24 -8.47
C PHE A 33 -21.37 -1.77 -7.06
N GLU A 34 -22.32 -1.77 -6.12
CA GLU A 34 -22.11 -1.37 -4.73
C GLU A 34 -21.14 -2.32 -4.02
N GLU A 35 -21.31 -3.64 -4.20
CA GLU A 35 -20.39 -4.66 -3.70
C GLU A 35 -19.00 -4.50 -4.30
N GLY A 36 -18.92 -4.32 -5.63
CA GLY A 36 -17.64 -4.12 -6.32
C GLY A 36 -16.92 -2.87 -5.84
N GLN A 37 -17.64 -1.78 -5.60
CA GLN A 37 -17.07 -0.54 -5.05
C GLN A 37 -16.60 -0.72 -3.61
N ALA A 38 -17.39 -1.38 -2.76
CA ALA A 38 -17.07 -1.63 -1.36
C ALA A 38 -15.82 -2.52 -1.22
N GLU A 39 -15.80 -3.65 -1.94
CA GLU A 39 -14.66 -4.58 -1.92
C GLU A 39 -13.41 -3.98 -2.57
N SER A 40 -13.55 -3.25 -3.67
CA SER A 40 -12.43 -2.53 -4.30
C SER A 40 -11.79 -1.55 -3.34
N THR A 41 -12.59 -0.73 -2.66
CA THR A 41 -12.09 0.27 -1.69
C THR A 41 -11.32 -0.40 -0.55
N LYS A 42 -11.88 -1.46 0.02
CA LYS A 42 -11.26 -2.23 1.09
C LYS A 42 -9.96 -2.88 0.65
N LYS A 43 -9.96 -3.49 -0.54
CA LYS A 43 -8.80 -4.17 -1.11
C LYS A 43 -7.69 -3.19 -1.44
N SER A 44 -7.99 -2.07 -2.11
CA SER A 44 -6.99 -1.04 -2.41
C SER A 44 -6.37 -0.44 -1.15
N PHE A 45 -7.14 -0.29 -0.06
CA PHE A 45 -6.60 0.17 1.21
C PHE A 45 -5.61 -0.83 1.83
N LEU A 46 -5.92 -2.13 1.79
CA LEU A 46 -5.03 -3.18 2.26
C LEU A 46 -3.76 -3.28 1.41
N GLU A 47 -3.92 -3.31 0.08
CA GLU A 47 -2.82 -3.35 -0.88
C GLU A 47 -1.88 -2.16 -0.70
N GLY A 48 -2.43 -0.96 -0.49
CA GLY A 48 -1.63 0.24 -0.22
C GLY A 48 -0.76 0.12 1.03
N LYS A 49 -1.29 -0.49 2.10
CA LYS A 49 -0.53 -0.74 3.34
C LYS A 49 0.57 -1.78 3.12
N GLU A 50 0.25 -2.88 2.48
CA GLU A 50 1.21 -3.95 2.18
C GLU A 50 2.34 -3.44 1.29
N TYR A 51 2.01 -2.69 0.24
CA TYR A 51 2.98 -2.06 -0.64
C TYR A 51 3.87 -1.07 0.12
N GLY A 52 3.29 -0.22 0.97
CA GLY A 52 4.05 0.72 1.80
C GLY A 52 5.06 -0.01 2.68
N LEU A 53 4.65 -1.10 3.33
CA LEU A 53 5.54 -1.92 4.16
C LEU A 53 6.65 -2.57 3.33
N GLN A 54 6.32 -3.16 2.17
CA GLN A 54 7.30 -3.77 1.28
C GLN A 54 8.32 -2.74 0.78
N ALA A 55 7.87 -1.57 0.33
CA ALA A 55 8.74 -0.52 -0.16
C ALA A 55 9.65 0.03 0.94
N ALA A 56 9.14 0.23 2.15
CA ALA A 56 9.94 0.62 3.31
C ALA A 56 10.99 -0.43 3.66
N PHE A 57 10.60 -1.70 3.72
CA PHE A 57 11.52 -2.80 4.01
C PHE A 57 12.69 -2.86 3.02
N GLN A 58 12.41 -2.81 1.71
CA GLN A 58 13.46 -2.80 0.68
C GLN A 58 14.44 -1.64 0.87
N LYS A 59 13.94 -0.45 1.22
CA LYS A 59 14.75 0.75 1.48
C LYS A 59 15.67 0.55 2.69
N TYR A 60 15.14 0.06 3.80
CA TYR A 60 15.94 -0.14 5.03
C TYR A 60 16.93 -1.29 4.92
N VAL A 61 16.61 -2.36 4.18
CA VAL A 61 17.57 -3.43 3.87
C VAL A 61 18.76 -2.86 3.11
N PHE A 62 18.51 -2.05 2.07
CA PHE A 62 19.59 -1.41 1.32
C PHE A 62 20.45 -0.50 2.22
N VAL A 63 19.83 0.35 3.03
CA VAL A 63 20.56 1.24 3.96
C VAL A 63 21.41 0.44 4.94
N GLY A 64 20.85 -0.62 5.54
CA GLY A 64 21.58 -1.48 6.47
C GLY A 64 22.75 -2.23 5.82
N GLN A 65 22.59 -2.69 4.57
CA GLN A 65 23.68 -3.27 3.81
C GLN A 65 24.81 -2.27 3.57
N VAL A 66 24.47 -1.05 3.15
CA VAL A 66 25.46 0.01 2.94
C VAL A 66 26.20 0.34 4.23
N GLN A 67 25.47 0.47 5.35
CA GLN A 67 26.07 0.71 6.66
C GLN A 67 27.09 -0.38 7.00
N GLY A 68 26.70 -1.65 6.91
CA GLY A 68 27.59 -2.77 7.22
C GLY A 68 28.83 -2.82 6.32
N ILE A 69 28.70 -2.47 5.03
CA ILE A 69 29.86 -2.38 4.13
C ILE A 69 30.79 -1.24 4.54
N VAL A 70 30.25 -0.07 4.86
CA VAL A 70 31.05 1.08 5.32
C VAL A 70 31.82 0.71 6.59
N ASP A 71 31.15 0.10 7.56
CA ASP A 71 31.77 -0.33 8.82
C ASP A 71 32.91 -1.32 8.57
N LEU A 72 32.70 -2.33 7.73
CA LEU A 72 33.73 -3.30 7.35
C LEU A 72 34.94 -2.66 6.65
N LEU A 73 34.72 -1.67 5.78
CA LEU A 73 35.80 -0.97 5.09
C LEU A 73 36.60 -0.09 6.03
N VAL A 74 35.92 0.62 6.94
CA VAL A 74 36.58 1.48 7.93
C VAL A 74 37.37 0.67 8.95
N GLU A 75 36.80 -0.43 9.46
CA GLU A 75 37.47 -1.32 10.42
C GLU A 75 38.61 -2.11 9.77
N GLY A 76 38.40 -2.64 8.56
CA GLY A 76 39.36 -3.51 7.88
C GLY A 76 40.50 -2.77 7.18
N PHE A 77 40.23 -1.59 6.60
CA PHE A 77 41.18 -0.87 5.74
C PHE A 77 41.40 0.58 6.19
N GLY A 78 40.97 0.96 7.40
CA GLY A 78 40.97 2.35 7.87
C GLY A 78 42.30 3.11 7.73
N GLY A 79 43.43 2.41 7.83
CA GLY A 79 44.78 2.98 7.63
C GLY A 79 45.27 3.02 6.18
N GLU A 80 44.66 2.25 5.29
CA GLU A 80 45.04 2.10 3.86
C GLU A 80 44.12 2.89 2.92
N LEU A 81 42.95 3.32 3.40
CA LEU A 81 42.02 4.14 2.64
C LEU A 81 42.63 5.50 2.30
N SER A 82 42.48 5.92 1.05
CA SER A 82 42.83 7.28 0.63
C SER A 82 41.98 8.31 1.39
N GLY A 83 42.51 9.52 1.58
CA GLY A 83 41.78 10.61 2.24
C GLY A 83 40.44 10.93 1.54
N GLN A 84 40.38 10.76 0.22
CA GLN A 84 39.15 10.91 -0.55
C GLN A 84 38.15 9.79 -0.26
N ALA A 85 38.59 8.52 -0.23
CA ALA A 85 37.72 7.40 0.07
C ALA A 85 37.13 7.53 1.48
N LYS A 86 37.96 7.86 2.47
CA LYS A 86 37.52 8.10 3.85
C LYS A 86 36.47 9.22 3.93
N SER A 87 36.72 10.35 3.27
CA SER A 87 35.73 11.45 3.24
C SER A 87 34.40 11.05 2.58
N GLN A 88 34.43 10.21 1.54
CA GLN A 88 33.20 9.74 0.91
C GLN A 88 32.43 8.76 1.81
N LEU A 89 33.13 7.88 2.55
CA LEU A 89 32.52 6.98 3.53
C LEU A 89 31.89 7.78 4.69
N ASP A 90 32.60 8.79 5.22
CA ASP A 90 32.07 9.67 6.27
C ASP A 90 30.78 10.38 5.80
N GLN A 91 30.75 10.85 4.55
CA GLN A 91 29.55 11.46 3.97
C GLN A 91 28.39 10.47 3.83
N ILE A 92 28.66 9.19 3.56
CA ILE A 92 27.63 8.15 3.51
C ILE A 92 27.04 7.94 4.91
N VAL A 93 27.88 7.84 5.94
CA VAL A 93 27.42 7.70 7.34
C VAL A 93 26.53 8.88 7.76
N VAL A 94 26.96 10.12 7.48
CA VAL A 94 26.15 11.31 7.78
C VAL A 94 24.80 11.29 7.06
N LEU A 95 24.75 10.80 5.82
CA LEU A 95 23.49 10.65 5.09
C LEU A 95 22.60 9.57 5.72
N ILE A 96 23.16 8.44 6.14
CA ILE A 96 22.41 7.37 6.81
C ILE A 96 21.80 7.88 8.13
N ASP A 97 22.60 8.57 8.95
CA ASP A 97 22.14 9.13 10.24
C ASP A 97 21.06 10.22 10.08
N SER A 98 21.00 10.86 8.90
CA SER A 98 19.98 11.86 8.60
C SER A 98 18.61 11.29 8.20
N ILE A 99 18.51 9.97 7.98
CA ILE A 99 17.26 9.32 7.62
C ILE A 99 16.33 9.30 8.82
N LYS A 100 15.16 9.93 8.68
CA LYS A 100 14.11 9.89 9.69
C LYS A 100 13.24 8.65 9.51
N THR A 101 12.92 7.99 10.60
CA THR A 101 12.13 6.74 10.63
C THR A 101 10.66 6.94 10.99
N ASP A 102 10.19 8.18 10.96
CA ASP A 102 8.79 8.51 11.17
C ASP A 102 7.94 8.36 9.89
N ASN A 103 6.62 8.37 10.06
CA ASN A 103 5.66 8.21 8.96
C ASN A 103 5.13 9.57 8.44
N ASP A 104 5.79 10.69 8.75
CA ASP A 104 5.40 11.97 8.19
C ASP A 104 5.74 12.00 6.70
N TYR A 105 4.76 12.36 5.86
CA TYR A 105 4.91 12.38 4.41
C TYR A 105 6.11 13.21 3.94
N GLY A 106 6.34 14.38 4.55
CA GLY A 106 7.47 15.25 4.21
C GLY A 106 8.80 14.58 4.52
N ASN A 107 8.91 13.92 5.68
CA ASN A 107 10.12 13.21 6.07
C ASN A 107 10.36 11.96 5.21
N VAL A 108 9.31 11.28 4.75
CA VAL A 108 9.42 10.16 3.80
C VAL A 108 10.01 10.64 2.47
N VAL A 109 9.49 11.74 1.92
CA VAL A 109 9.99 12.32 0.66
C VAL A 109 11.47 12.73 0.77
N GLU A 110 11.86 13.34 1.89
CA GLU A 110 13.26 13.71 2.11
C GLU A 110 14.16 12.47 2.28
N SER A 111 13.69 11.45 3.00
CA SER A 111 14.41 10.18 3.16
C SER A 111 14.63 9.48 1.82
N GLU A 112 13.68 9.53 0.89
CA GLU A 112 13.85 8.99 -0.46
C GLU A 112 14.93 9.72 -1.28
N LYS A 113 15.01 11.05 -1.14
CA LYS A 113 16.10 11.84 -1.75
C LYS A 113 17.45 11.47 -1.15
N ILE A 114 17.51 11.29 0.17
CA ILE A 114 18.73 10.87 0.88
C ILE A 114 19.17 9.48 0.41
N ILE A 115 18.27 8.50 0.36
CA ILE A 115 18.55 7.14 -0.13
C ILE A 115 19.07 7.17 -1.58
N THR A 116 18.51 8.03 -2.43
CA THR A 116 19.00 8.21 -3.80
C THR A 116 20.43 8.75 -3.84
N LYS A 117 20.77 9.71 -2.97
CA LYS A 117 22.14 10.22 -2.83
C LYS A 117 23.10 9.14 -2.34
N ILE A 118 22.71 8.34 -1.35
CA ILE A 118 23.50 7.21 -0.85
C ILE A 118 23.79 6.24 -1.99
N ARG A 119 22.76 5.83 -2.74
CA ARG A 119 22.92 4.93 -3.90
C ARG A 119 23.92 5.45 -4.92
N ASN A 120 23.84 6.73 -5.26
CA ASN A 120 24.77 7.34 -6.21
C ASN A 120 26.22 7.36 -5.69
N LYS A 121 26.43 7.62 -4.40
CA LYS A 121 27.76 7.59 -3.77
C LYS A 121 28.34 6.18 -3.71
N VAL A 122 27.54 5.22 -3.28
CA VAL A 122 27.88 3.79 -3.24
C VAL A 122 28.35 3.34 -4.63
N ARG A 123 27.62 3.67 -5.69
CA ARG A 123 27.97 3.30 -7.08
C ARG A 123 29.30 3.87 -7.58
N ILE A 124 29.78 4.96 -6.98
CA ILE A 124 31.07 5.57 -7.36
C ILE A 124 32.21 4.88 -6.61
N LEU A 125 31.96 4.43 -5.39
CA LEU A 125 32.93 3.77 -4.51
C LEU A 125 33.09 2.27 -4.78
N MET A 126 32.02 1.62 -5.23
CA MET A 126 31.88 0.17 -5.45
C MET A 126 31.27 -0.11 -6.82
#